data_AF-C0PFR0-F1
#
_entry.id   AF-C0PFR0-F1
#
_cell.length_a   1.000
_cell.length_b   1.000
_cell.length_c   1.000
_cell.angle_alpha   90.00
_cell.angle_beta   90.00
_cell.angle_gamma   90.00
#
_symmetry.space_group_name_H-M   'P 1'
#
loop_
_entity.id
_entity.type
_entity.pdbx_description
1 polymer ?
#
loop_
_entity_poly.entity_id
_entity_poly.type
_entity_poly.pdbx_seq_one_letter_code
_entity_poly.pdbx_strand_id
1 'polypeptide(L)'
;MGVGGSFWDLLKPYARHEGAGYLRGRRVAVDLSFWVVSHSTAILARLPRARRPHLRTTFFRTLSLFAKMGVFPVFVVDGEPSPLKSQARAARFFRGSGMDLAAFPSTEAESSVTAAPVKRRNAAFTRCVEECVELLEYLGMPVLRAKGEAEALCAQLNNEGHVGACITADSDAFLFGAKTVVKVLRSNCKEPFECYHIADIESGLGLKRKQLVAMALLIGSDHDLHGVPGFGLETALRFVQLFDEDEILDKLHEIGKGVYPFLKGFDNPHIDDLPSSSKKSPIKSPHCSHCGHPGSKKNHIKDGCNYCLVDSLENCVERPAGFKCECPSCDEARDLNEQRRHENWQIKVCKRIAAETNFPNEEIIKLYLSDNNLVEEKGVPLLSWSKPDVEALVDLLSYKQNWEPSYIRQRMLPMLSTIYLREVASSSSTPLPLCDQYEFDSIERTKIRHGHPYYLVKWKRATRGMNSNMPSKKPVTEGETSSEVVVLDDDDNEDTVVCESPELLDEPDVPQVLMDDGCCFLLTDEDIQLVGAAFPKETARFQEEQRLKEARSRSRKSKTSLADSGCETPKGPRPSGVQLSITEFYRSKKGQDMESGKKKQAGEGHAAARDGSRKSSDRDLNNKSLPKSVRRRLLFDC
;
A
#
# COMPACT_ATOMS: atom_id res chain seq x y z
N MET A 1 7.28 -6.33 5.66
CA MET A 1 7.61 -7.40 4.70
C MET A 1 7.07 -8.64 5.35
N GLY A 2 6.37 -9.50 4.63
CA GLY A 2 5.85 -10.75 5.18
C GLY A 2 6.32 -11.92 4.34
N VAL A 3 5.38 -12.75 3.89
CA VAL A 3 5.60 -13.81 2.89
C VAL A 3 6.51 -13.38 1.73
N GLY A 4 7.54 -14.20 1.49
CA GLY A 4 8.54 -14.00 0.44
C GLY A 4 8.04 -14.29 -0.97
N GLY A 5 8.96 -14.40 -1.92
CA GLY A 5 8.66 -14.85 -3.28
C GLY A 5 7.76 -13.92 -4.10
N SER A 6 7.79 -12.61 -3.83
CA SER A 6 6.91 -11.62 -4.47
C SER A 6 5.42 -11.89 -4.25
N PHE A 7 5.04 -12.33 -3.06
CA PHE A 7 3.65 -12.63 -2.70
C PHE A 7 2.65 -11.49 -3.03
N TRP A 8 3.04 -10.23 -2.86
CA TRP A 8 2.20 -9.10 -3.28
C TRP A 8 1.92 -9.03 -4.79
N ASP A 9 2.81 -9.54 -5.64
CA ASP A 9 2.59 -9.60 -7.10
C ASP A 9 1.53 -10.64 -7.45
N LEU A 10 1.41 -11.73 -6.68
CA LEU A 10 0.30 -12.70 -6.78
C LEU A 10 -1.04 -12.05 -6.47
N LEU A 11 -1.08 -11.22 -5.43
CA LEU A 11 -2.32 -10.59 -4.98
C LEU A 11 -2.75 -9.41 -5.86
N LYS A 12 -1.80 -8.74 -6.53
CA LYS A 12 -2.03 -7.50 -7.29
C LYS A 12 -3.25 -7.49 -8.22
N PRO A 13 -3.61 -8.58 -8.95
CA PRO A 13 -4.83 -8.61 -9.76
C PRO A 13 -6.13 -8.43 -8.97
N TYR A 14 -6.12 -8.71 -7.67
CA TYR A 14 -7.27 -8.62 -6.76
C TYR A 14 -7.29 -7.32 -5.94
N ALA A 15 -6.38 -6.39 -6.23
CA ALA A 15 -6.33 -5.09 -5.58
C ALA A 15 -7.47 -4.18 -6.06
N ARG A 16 -8.23 -3.62 -5.12
CA ARG A 16 -9.18 -2.54 -5.38
C ARG A 16 -8.49 -1.19 -5.18
N HIS A 17 -8.72 -0.26 -6.10
CA HIS A 17 -8.20 1.10 -6.02
C HIS A 17 -9.29 2.02 -5.48
N GLU A 18 -9.31 2.17 -4.16
CA GLU A 18 -10.38 2.86 -3.44
C GLU A 18 -10.03 4.34 -3.24
N GLY A 19 -11.02 5.21 -3.40
CA GLY A 19 -10.86 6.67 -3.20
C GLY A 19 -10.83 7.07 -1.72
N ALA A 20 -10.42 8.31 -1.44
CA ALA A 20 -10.29 8.86 -0.08
C ALA A 20 -11.55 8.70 0.80
N GLY A 21 -12.75 8.67 0.22
CA GLY A 21 -14.00 8.51 0.95
C GLY A 21 -14.30 7.08 1.42
N TYR A 22 -13.62 6.06 0.91
CA TYR A 22 -13.91 4.66 1.25
C TYR A 22 -13.70 4.37 2.75
N LEU A 23 -12.70 5.00 3.37
CA LEU A 23 -12.42 4.87 4.81
C LEU A 23 -13.17 5.89 5.67
N ARG A 24 -13.95 6.82 5.09
CA ARG A 24 -14.65 7.86 5.85
C ARG A 24 -15.61 7.24 6.87
N GLY A 25 -15.55 7.73 8.10
CA GLY A 25 -16.36 7.23 9.20
C GLY A 25 -15.93 5.87 9.75
N ARG A 26 -14.91 5.22 9.17
CA ARG A 26 -14.44 3.91 9.63
C ARG A 26 -13.34 4.05 10.67
N ARG A 27 -13.35 3.11 11.62
CA ARG A 27 -12.22 2.83 12.51
C ARG A 27 -11.18 2.03 11.75
N VAL A 28 -9.91 2.40 11.81
CA VAL A 28 -8.84 1.75 11.03
C VAL A 28 -7.63 1.52 11.93
N ALA A 29 -7.15 0.28 12.00
CA ALA A 29 -5.91 -0.02 12.71
C ALA A 29 -4.71 0.38 11.85
N VAL A 30 -3.72 1.04 12.44
CA VAL A 30 -2.52 1.53 11.79
C VAL A 30 -1.32 0.87 12.44
N ASP A 31 -0.57 0.12 11.65
CA ASP A 31 0.74 -0.38 12.03
C ASP A 31 1.73 0.80 12.14
N LEU A 32 2.05 1.20 13.38
CA LEU A 32 2.89 2.36 13.63
C LEU A 32 4.34 2.10 13.24
N SER A 33 4.84 0.88 13.44
CA SER A 33 6.24 0.55 13.14
C SER A 33 6.47 0.62 11.63
N PHE A 34 5.57 0.07 10.83
CA PHE A 34 5.57 0.23 9.37
C PHE A 34 5.55 1.70 8.94
N TRP A 35 4.71 2.53 9.58
CA TRP A 35 4.61 3.95 9.26
C TRP A 35 5.92 4.70 9.54
N VAL A 36 6.54 4.45 10.68
CA VAL A 36 7.82 5.08 11.07
C VAL A 36 8.92 4.72 10.07
N VAL A 37 9.08 3.45 9.72
CA VAL A 37 10.10 2.95 8.78
C VAL A 37 9.89 3.55 7.37
N SER A 38 8.72 3.26 6.77
CA SER A 38 8.46 3.53 5.35
C SER A 38 8.60 5.01 4.98
N HIS A 39 8.13 5.90 5.84
CA HIS A 39 8.05 7.32 5.54
C HIS A 39 9.25 8.11 6.04
N SER A 40 9.89 7.68 7.15
CA SER A 40 11.17 8.26 7.53
C SER A 40 12.19 8.07 6.42
N THR A 41 12.21 6.88 5.81
CA THR A 41 13.06 6.58 4.66
C THR A 41 12.70 7.45 3.44
N ALA A 42 11.41 7.65 3.14
CA ALA A 42 10.98 8.50 2.03
C ALA A 42 11.32 10.00 2.24
N ILE A 43 11.21 10.50 3.48
CA ILE A 43 11.59 11.87 3.82
C ILE A 43 13.10 12.03 3.74
N LEU A 44 13.88 11.13 4.35
CA LEU A 44 15.34 11.20 4.35
C LEU A 44 15.94 11.11 2.95
N ALA A 45 15.28 10.41 2.02
CA ALA A 45 15.68 10.37 0.62
C ALA A 45 15.59 11.75 -0.06
N ARG A 46 14.62 12.60 0.33
CA ARG A 46 14.42 13.95 -0.24
C ARG A 46 15.10 15.04 0.57
N LEU A 47 15.06 14.90 1.90
CA LEU A 47 15.58 15.84 2.88
C LEU A 47 16.50 15.10 3.85
N PRO A 48 17.77 14.89 3.48
CA PRO A 48 18.73 14.16 4.31
C PRO A 48 18.99 14.79 5.69
N ARG A 49 18.63 16.07 5.86
CA ARG A 49 18.79 16.85 7.09
C ARG A 49 17.47 17.03 7.86
N ALA A 50 16.41 16.32 7.49
CA ALA A 50 15.14 16.39 8.20
C ALA A 50 15.32 15.98 9.67
N ARG A 51 14.90 16.85 10.58
CA ARG A 51 14.96 16.60 12.02
C ARG A 51 13.83 15.66 12.41
N ARG A 52 14.17 14.50 12.98
CA ARG A 52 13.19 13.51 13.51
C ARG A 52 12.01 13.29 12.53
N PRO A 53 12.27 12.77 11.32
CA PRO A 53 11.26 12.65 10.27
C PRO A 53 10.05 11.80 10.66
N HIS A 54 10.23 10.87 11.61
CA HIS A 54 9.17 10.05 12.17
C HIS A 54 8.06 10.89 12.83
N LEU A 55 8.43 11.86 13.68
CA LEU A 55 7.46 12.75 14.34
C LEU A 55 6.70 13.60 13.32
N ARG A 56 7.42 14.22 12.38
CA ARG A 56 6.81 15.03 11.32
C ARG A 56 5.80 14.23 10.52
N THR A 57 6.18 13.02 10.12
CA THR A 57 5.31 12.10 9.37
C THR A 57 4.07 11.74 10.17
N THR A 58 4.26 11.24 11.40
CA THR A 58 3.17 10.78 12.27
C THR A 58 2.18 11.91 12.50
N PHE A 59 2.66 13.12 12.76
CA PHE A 59 1.82 14.32 12.92
C PHE A 59 0.93 14.57 11.69
N PHE A 60 1.54 14.80 10.52
CA PHE A 60 0.76 15.20 9.34
C PHE A 60 -0.13 14.09 8.79
N ARG A 61 0.30 12.82 8.84
CA ARG A 61 -0.53 11.70 8.37
C ARG A 61 -1.70 11.43 9.30
N THR A 62 -1.52 11.60 10.61
CA THR A 62 -2.63 11.51 11.57
C THR A 62 -3.66 12.61 11.32
N LEU A 63 -3.21 13.86 11.15
CA LEU A 63 -4.10 14.98 10.80
C LEU A 63 -4.85 14.73 9.49
N SER A 64 -4.15 14.24 8.45
CA SER A 64 -4.76 13.95 7.15
C SER A 64 -5.79 12.82 7.24
N LEU A 65 -5.48 11.73 7.94
CA LEU A 65 -6.42 10.63 8.18
C LEU A 65 -7.67 11.11 8.92
N PHE A 66 -7.47 11.84 10.02
CA PHE A 66 -8.55 12.20 10.92
C PHE A 66 -9.44 13.30 10.35
N ALA A 67 -8.86 14.44 9.99
CA ALA A 67 -9.59 15.64 9.58
C ALA A 67 -10.01 15.56 8.10
N LYS A 68 -9.07 15.24 7.20
CA LYS A 68 -9.37 15.27 5.77
C LYS A 68 -10.15 14.05 5.32
N MET A 69 -9.71 12.85 5.69
CA MET A 69 -10.36 11.61 5.25
C MET A 69 -11.55 11.21 6.14
N GLY A 70 -11.68 11.81 7.33
CA GLY A 70 -12.75 11.48 8.29
C GLY A 70 -12.60 10.08 8.88
N VAL A 71 -11.38 9.56 8.97
CA VAL A 71 -11.06 8.23 9.51
C VAL A 71 -10.86 8.33 11.02
N PHE A 72 -11.14 7.24 11.74
CA PHE A 72 -10.85 7.10 13.16
C PHE A 72 -9.68 6.13 13.35
N PRO A 73 -8.42 6.61 13.33
CA PRO A 73 -7.25 5.74 13.41
C PRO A 73 -7.08 5.18 14.83
N VAL A 74 -6.64 3.93 14.91
CA VAL A 74 -6.15 3.25 16.12
C VAL A 74 -4.73 2.80 15.83
N PHE A 75 -3.76 3.28 16.61
CA PHE A 75 -2.36 2.96 16.36
C PHE A 75 -1.97 1.70 17.11
N VAL A 76 -1.23 0.82 16.44
CA VAL A 76 -0.74 -0.43 17.01
C VAL A 76 0.78 -0.40 17.02
N VAL A 77 1.35 -0.64 18.19
CA VAL A 77 2.78 -0.67 18.45
C VAL A 77 3.24 -2.13 18.59
N ASP A 78 4.37 -2.45 17.97
CA ASP A 78 5.01 -3.77 18.13
C ASP A 78 5.37 -4.05 19.59
N GLY A 79 5.20 -5.32 19.98
CA GLY A 79 5.71 -5.89 21.22
C GLY A 79 7.08 -6.54 21.02
N GLU A 80 7.33 -7.62 21.76
CA GLU A 80 8.56 -8.38 21.63
C GLU A 80 8.48 -9.36 20.45
N PRO A 81 9.36 -9.24 19.43
CA PRO A 81 9.33 -10.15 18.29
C PRO A 81 9.66 -11.58 18.71
N SER A 82 9.06 -12.56 18.03
CA SER A 82 9.39 -13.97 18.26
C SER A 82 10.89 -14.25 18.07
N PRO A 83 11.46 -15.28 18.73
CA PRO A 83 12.87 -15.66 18.53
C PRO A 83 13.20 -15.92 17.05
N LEU A 84 12.28 -16.57 16.33
CA LEU A 84 12.35 -16.83 14.89
C LEU A 84 12.45 -15.52 14.08
N LYS A 85 11.54 -14.56 14.32
CA LYS A 85 11.58 -13.25 13.65
C LYS A 85 12.84 -12.46 14.00
N SER A 86 13.30 -12.53 15.25
CA SER A 86 14.52 -11.87 15.69
C SER A 86 15.76 -12.39 14.97
N GLN A 87 15.88 -13.71 14.85
CA GLN A 87 16.97 -14.36 14.11
C GLN A 87 16.91 -13.99 12.61
N ALA A 88 15.73 -14.06 12.00
CA ALA A 88 15.50 -13.68 10.60
C ALA A 88 15.85 -12.20 10.33
N ARG A 89 15.40 -11.29 11.20
CA ARG A 89 15.72 -9.84 11.13
C ARG A 89 17.22 -9.60 11.26
N ALA A 90 17.89 -10.26 12.20
CA ALA A 90 19.34 -10.18 12.31
C ALA A 90 20.01 -10.69 11.03
N ALA A 91 19.60 -11.84 10.50
CA ALA A 91 20.21 -12.46 9.32
C ALA A 91 20.10 -11.55 8.09
N ARG A 92 18.94 -10.89 7.92
CA ARG A 92 18.74 -9.85 6.92
C ARG A 92 19.66 -8.65 7.12
N PHE A 93 19.80 -8.18 8.36
CA PHE A 93 20.68 -7.05 8.69
C PHE A 93 22.15 -7.33 8.32
N PHE A 94 22.70 -8.48 8.70
CA PHE A 94 24.09 -8.82 8.37
C PHE A 94 24.31 -8.96 6.86
N ARG A 95 23.37 -9.63 6.16
CA ARG A 95 23.39 -9.77 4.70
C ARG A 95 23.35 -8.41 3.98
N GLY A 96 22.48 -7.50 4.42
CA GLY A 96 22.34 -6.15 3.84
C GLY A 96 23.55 -5.25 4.14
N SER A 97 24.17 -5.41 5.30
CA SER A 97 25.34 -4.65 5.75
C SER A 97 26.63 -5.06 5.02
N GLY A 98 26.64 -6.19 4.31
CA GLY A 98 27.84 -6.79 3.74
C GLY A 98 28.80 -7.34 4.81
N MET A 99 28.30 -7.56 6.03
CA MET A 99 29.03 -8.23 7.10
C MET A 99 28.89 -9.74 6.93
N ASP A 100 29.96 -10.49 7.23
CA ASP A 100 29.97 -11.94 7.02
C ASP A 100 28.92 -12.62 7.94
N LEU A 101 28.07 -13.44 7.34
CA LEU A 101 27.11 -14.27 8.07
C LEU A 101 27.81 -15.28 8.97
N ALA A 102 29.07 -15.62 8.71
CA ALA A 102 29.87 -16.47 9.61
C ALA A 102 30.10 -15.84 10.99
N ALA A 103 29.86 -14.52 11.14
CA ALA A 103 29.83 -13.86 12.45
C ALA A 103 28.52 -14.09 13.22
N PHE A 104 27.57 -14.87 12.68
CA PHE A 104 26.41 -15.31 13.45
C PHE A 104 26.85 -16.24 14.58
N PRO A 105 26.58 -15.88 15.84
CA PRO A 105 26.87 -16.76 16.96
C PRO A 105 25.96 -17.97 16.86
N SER A 106 26.56 -19.14 16.61
CA SER A 106 25.90 -20.42 16.86
C SER A 106 25.91 -20.77 18.36
N THR A 107 26.61 -19.97 19.16
CA THR A 107 26.82 -20.19 20.60
C THR A 107 26.66 -18.88 21.38
N GLU A 108 26.07 -18.95 22.57
CA GLU A 108 25.70 -17.78 23.39
C GLU A 108 26.90 -16.88 23.76
N ALA A 109 28.11 -17.43 23.82
CA ALA A 109 29.31 -16.72 24.27
C ALA A 109 29.87 -15.69 23.26
N GLU A 110 29.69 -15.90 21.95
CA GLU A 110 30.15 -14.97 20.91
C GLU A 110 29.11 -13.89 20.56
N SER A 111 27.92 -13.98 21.16
CA SER A 111 26.77 -13.13 20.86
C SER A 111 26.92 -11.65 21.23
N SER A 112 27.81 -11.32 22.17
CA SER A 112 27.88 -9.98 22.73
C SER A 112 28.38 -8.92 21.73
N VAL A 113 29.48 -9.20 21.02
CA VAL A 113 30.13 -8.21 20.14
C VAL A 113 29.41 -8.09 18.80
N THR A 114 28.95 -9.20 18.23
CA THR A 114 28.26 -9.22 16.93
C THR A 114 26.81 -8.76 17.03
N ALA A 115 26.13 -8.97 18.16
CA ALA A 115 24.76 -8.47 18.36
C ALA A 115 24.70 -6.97 18.71
N ALA A 116 25.80 -6.35 19.14
CA ALA A 116 25.83 -4.93 19.53
C ALA A 116 25.26 -3.96 18.47
N PRO A 117 25.62 -4.04 17.16
CA PRO A 117 25.04 -3.17 16.13
C PRO A 117 23.52 -3.37 15.97
N VAL A 118 23.03 -4.62 16.01
CA VAL A 118 21.60 -4.93 15.92
C VAL A 118 20.86 -4.37 17.13
N LYS A 119 21.38 -4.57 18.35
CA LYS A 119 20.81 -4.04 19.59
C LYS A 119 20.72 -2.52 19.57
N ARG A 120 21.79 -1.83 19.15
CA ARG A 120 21.82 -0.37 19.05
C ARG A 120 20.80 0.17 18.05
N ARG A 121 20.66 -0.49 16.89
CA ARG A 121 19.67 -0.13 15.87
C ARG A 121 18.26 -0.29 16.40
N ASN A 122 17.95 -1.43 17.02
CA ASN A 122 16.64 -1.70 17.59
C ASN A 122 16.31 -0.70 18.71
N ALA A 123 17.25 -0.38 19.60
CA ALA A 123 17.05 0.63 20.65
C ALA A 123 16.77 2.04 20.07
N ALA A 124 17.46 2.43 19.01
CA ALA A 124 17.20 3.69 18.32
C ALA A 124 15.80 3.72 17.68
N PHE A 125 15.38 2.61 17.07
CA PHE A 125 14.04 2.45 16.51
C PHE A 125 12.96 2.53 17.59
N THR A 126 13.09 1.78 18.68
CA THR A 126 12.17 1.82 19.82
C THR A 126 12.01 3.25 20.35
N ARG A 127 13.10 4.00 20.50
CA ARG A 127 13.02 5.41 20.92
C ARG A 127 12.21 6.27 19.94
N CYS A 128 12.38 6.08 18.63
CA CYS A 128 11.59 6.82 17.64
C CYS A 128 10.10 6.46 17.73
N VAL A 129 9.77 5.18 17.97
CA VAL A 129 8.39 4.72 18.17
C VAL A 129 7.79 5.33 19.42
N GLU A 130 8.49 5.34 20.56
CA GLU A 130 7.98 5.94 21.81
C GLU A 130 7.77 7.46 21.67
N GLU A 131 8.61 8.18 20.94
CA GLU A 131 8.37 9.59 20.63
C GLU A 131 7.10 9.78 19.78
N CYS A 132 6.81 8.87 18.85
CA CYS A 132 5.55 8.88 18.10
C CYS A 132 4.35 8.55 18.99
N VAL A 133 4.50 7.65 19.96
CA VAL A 133 3.42 7.32 20.92
C VAL A 133 3.07 8.54 21.76
N GLU A 134 4.06 9.22 22.34
CA GLU A 134 3.88 10.47 23.11
C GLU A 134 3.13 11.53 22.27
N LEU A 135 3.53 11.71 21.00
CA LEU A 135 2.84 12.61 20.07
C LEU A 135 1.37 12.20 19.84
N LEU A 136 1.10 10.90 19.66
CA LEU A 136 -0.24 10.38 19.39
C LEU A 136 -1.16 10.47 20.61
N GLU A 137 -0.63 10.27 21.81
CA GLU A 137 -1.33 10.46 23.07
C GLU A 137 -1.77 11.92 23.25
N TYR A 138 -0.87 12.88 22.98
CA TYR A 138 -1.25 14.30 23.00
C TYR A 138 -2.22 14.69 21.88
N LEU A 139 -2.20 14.01 20.72
CA LEU A 139 -3.23 14.14 19.69
C LEU A 139 -4.57 13.51 20.08
N GLY A 140 -4.63 12.78 21.20
CA GLY A 140 -5.84 12.09 21.67
C GLY A 140 -6.21 10.83 20.87
N MET A 141 -5.22 10.19 20.24
CA MET A 141 -5.43 8.97 19.47
C MET A 141 -5.26 7.72 20.34
N PRO A 142 -6.10 6.67 20.18
CA PRO A 142 -5.90 5.41 20.88
C PRO A 142 -4.65 4.70 20.35
N VAL A 143 -3.78 4.31 21.27
CA VAL A 143 -2.56 3.54 21.01
C VAL A 143 -2.64 2.21 21.76
N LEU A 144 -2.52 1.11 21.03
CA LEU A 144 -2.50 -0.25 21.57
C LEU A 144 -1.11 -0.86 21.39
N ARG A 145 -0.71 -1.73 22.32
CA ARG A 145 0.55 -2.48 22.24
C ARG A 145 0.26 -3.95 21.98
N ALA A 146 0.86 -4.49 20.94
CA ALA A 146 0.80 -5.91 20.63
C ALA A 146 1.70 -6.72 21.59
N LYS A 147 1.35 -7.99 21.84
CA LYS A 147 2.23 -8.94 22.55
C LYS A 147 3.51 -9.21 21.77
N GLY A 148 3.36 -9.38 20.46
CA GLY A 148 4.47 -9.59 19.53
C GLY A 148 4.42 -8.59 18.38
N GLU A 149 3.57 -8.85 17.40
CA GLU A 149 3.62 -8.16 16.11
C GLU A 149 2.40 -7.27 15.91
N ALA A 150 2.62 -6.02 15.47
CA ALA A 150 1.57 -5.05 15.28
C ALA A 150 0.55 -5.50 14.22
N GLU A 151 1.01 -6.13 13.14
CA GLU A 151 0.16 -6.71 12.09
C GLU A 151 -0.77 -7.80 12.62
N ALA A 152 -0.34 -8.57 13.63
CA ALA A 152 -1.15 -9.61 14.27
C ALA A 152 -2.29 -9.01 15.07
N LEU A 153 -2.01 -7.98 15.88
CA LEU A 153 -3.06 -7.27 16.62
C LEU A 153 -3.96 -6.45 15.69
N CYS A 154 -3.43 -5.85 14.62
CA CYS A 154 -4.24 -5.20 13.59
C CYS A 154 -5.23 -6.18 12.96
N ALA A 155 -4.75 -7.36 12.57
CA ALA A 155 -5.57 -8.42 11.98
C ALA A 155 -6.66 -8.92 12.94
N GLN A 156 -6.30 -9.15 14.21
CA GLN A 156 -7.26 -9.51 15.25
C GLN A 156 -8.39 -8.47 15.37
N LEU A 157 -8.05 -7.19 15.53
CA LEU A 157 -9.03 -6.09 15.64
C LEU A 157 -9.96 -6.02 14.42
N ASN A 158 -9.44 -6.32 13.22
CA ASN A 158 -10.23 -6.31 12.00
C ASN A 158 -11.12 -7.55 11.89
N ASN A 159 -10.62 -8.72 12.27
CA ASN A 159 -11.37 -9.96 12.25
C ASN A 159 -12.55 -9.92 13.23
N GLU A 160 -12.34 -9.38 14.44
CA GLU A 160 -13.33 -9.20 15.51
C GLU A 160 -14.32 -8.04 15.25
N GLY A 161 -14.06 -7.19 14.26
CA GLY A 161 -14.96 -6.08 13.88
C GLY A 161 -14.78 -4.79 14.69
N HIS A 162 -13.72 -4.70 15.51
CA HIS A 162 -13.35 -3.46 16.20
C HIS A 162 -12.88 -2.38 15.21
N VAL A 163 -12.21 -2.77 14.12
CA VAL A 163 -11.81 -1.88 13.02
C VAL A 163 -12.28 -2.41 11.66
N GLY A 164 -12.54 -1.50 10.72
CA GLY A 164 -12.98 -1.85 9.37
C GLY A 164 -11.86 -2.18 8.38
N ALA A 165 -10.60 -1.80 8.69
CA ALA A 165 -9.44 -2.11 7.87
C ALA A 165 -8.13 -2.02 8.69
N CYS A 166 -7.07 -2.64 8.18
CA CYS A 166 -5.69 -2.51 8.67
C CYS A 166 -4.84 -1.74 7.65
N ILE A 167 -4.14 -0.69 8.06
CA ILE A 167 -3.13 -0.02 7.23
C ILE A 167 -1.77 -0.64 7.55
N THR A 168 -1.29 -1.51 6.66
CA THR A 168 0.05 -2.11 6.74
C THR A 168 0.47 -2.61 5.36
N ALA A 169 1.76 -2.50 5.02
CA ALA A 169 2.32 -3.15 3.83
C ALA A 169 2.80 -4.58 4.12
N ASP A 170 2.59 -5.07 5.33
CA ASP A 170 2.91 -6.44 5.70
C ASP A 170 1.82 -7.41 5.26
N SER A 171 2.19 -8.38 4.41
CA SER A 171 1.26 -9.39 3.94
C SER A 171 0.88 -10.39 5.04
N ASP A 172 1.68 -10.47 6.09
CA ASP A 172 1.42 -11.37 7.23
C ASP A 172 0.12 -11.01 7.96
N ALA A 173 -0.39 -9.79 7.80
CA ALA A 173 -1.72 -9.40 8.25
C ALA A 173 -2.81 -10.39 7.77
N PHE A 174 -2.71 -10.91 6.54
CA PHE A 174 -3.67 -11.92 6.04
C PHE A 174 -3.50 -13.28 6.70
N LEU A 175 -2.27 -13.67 7.05
CA LEU A 175 -1.98 -14.94 7.73
C LEU A 175 -2.51 -14.90 9.17
N PHE A 176 -2.44 -13.73 9.81
CA PHE A 176 -3.08 -13.43 11.09
C PHE A 176 -4.61 -13.21 11.00
N GLY A 177 -5.21 -13.30 9.81
CA GLY A 177 -6.67 -13.29 9.63
C GLY A 177 -7.31 -11.93 9.34
N ALA A 178 -6.54 -10.93 8.88
CA ALA A 178 -7.12 -9.66 8.43
C ALA A 178 -8.06 -9.87 7.24
N LYS A 179 -9.25 -9.25 7.30
CA LYS A 179 -10.25 -9.30 6.22
C LYS A 179 -10.03 -8.19 5.19
N THR A 180 -9.55 -7.03 5.62
CA THR A 180 -9.32 -5.85 4.78
C THR A 180 -7.99 -5.18 5.10
N VAL A 181 -7.10 -5.12 4.11
CA VAL A 181 -5.76 -4.51 4.23
C VAL A 181 -5.61 -3.37 3.23
N VAL A 182 -5.23 -2.19 3.73
CA VAL A 182 -4.82 -1.03 2.94
C VAL A 182 -3.30 -0.98 2.93
N LYS A 183 -2.70 -1.40 1.83
CA LYS A 183 -1.25 -1.63 1.74
C LYS A 183 -0.43 -0.34 1.76
N VAL A 184 -0.89 0.66 1.01
CA VAL A 184 -0.19 1.94 0.88
C VAL A 184 -1.20 3.08 0.99
N LEU A 185 -1.04 3.90 2.03
CA LEU A 185 -1.74 5.17 2.15
C LEU A 185 -0.80 6.32 1.83
N ARG A 186 -0.95 6.94 0.66
CA ARG A 186 -0.18 8.14 0.31
C ARG A 186 -0.84 9.37 0.93
N SER A 187 -0.04 10.28 1.47
CA SER A 187 -0.53 11.43 2.24
C SER A 187 -1.29 12.46 1.39
N ASN A 188 -1.09 12.45 0.07
CA ASN A 188 -1.67 13.45 -0.81
C ASN A 188 -3.18 13.26 -1.09
N CYS A 189 -3.82 12.16 -0.62
CA CYS A 189 -5.24 11.82 -0.79
C CYS A 189 -5.81 11.93 -2.23
N LYS A 190 -4.99 12.28 -3.22
CA LYS A 190 -5.38 12.51 -4.62
C LYS A 190 -5.41 11.21 -5.39
N GLU A 191 -4.54 10.27 -5.02
CA GLU A 191 -4.45 8.96 -5.65
C GLU A 191 -5.27 7.94 -4.85
N PRO A 192 -5.97 7.03 -5.54
CA PRO A 192 -6.64 5.93 -4.85
C PRO A 192 -5.61 5.06 -4.13
N PHE A 193 -5.97 4.53 -2.97
CA PHE A 193 -5.12 3.61 -2.23
C PHE A 193 -5.41 2.16 -2.63
N GLU A 194 -4.36 1.34 -2.57
CA GLU A 194 -4.37 -0.07 -2.89
C GLU A 194 -4.97 -0.86 -1.70
N CYS A 195 -6.22 -1.30 -1.85
CA CYS A 195 -7.01 -2.01 -0.86
C CYS A 195 -7.21 -3.46 -1.28
N TYR A 196 -7.10 -4.38 -0.33
CA TYR A 196 -7.26 -5.82 -0.54
C TYR A 196 -8.30 -6.37 0.42
N HIS A 197 -9.24 -7.13 -0.12
CA HIS A 197 -10.23 -7.88 0.65
C HIS A 197 -9.94 -9.37 0.57
N ILE A 198 -9.97 -10.06 1.71
CA ILE A 198 -9.77 -11.50 1.73
C ILE A 198 -10.78 -12.24 0.85
N ALA A 199 -12.02 -11.75 0.76
CA ALA A 199 -13.06 -12.32 -0.10
C ALA A 199 -12.70 -12.30 -1.60
N ASP A 200 -11.98 -11.27 -2.06
CA ASP A 200 -11.51 -11.21 -3.46
C ASP A 200 -10.37 -12.19 -3.71
N ILE A 201 -9.49 -12.39 -2.72
CA ILE A 201 -8.40 -13.35 -2.76
C ILE A 201 -8.94 -14.78 -2.74
N GLU A 202 -9.92 -15.06 -1.87
CA GLU A 202 -10.59 -16.36 -1.78
C GLU A 202 -11.34 -16.70 -3.06
N SER A 203 -12.15 -15.78 -3.60
CA SER A 203 -12.88 -16.01 -4.86
C SER A 203 -11.95 -16.12 -6.06
N GLY A 204 -10.82 -15.41 -6.03
CA GLY A 204 -9.88 -15.31 -7.12
C GLY A 204 -8.83 -16.42 -7.21
N LEU A 205 -8.28 -16.84 -6.07
CA LEU A 205 -7.19 -17.80 -5.96
C LEU A 205 -7.60 -19.08 -5.21
N GLY A 206 -8.78 -19.12 -4.57
CA GLY A 206 -9.18 -20.23 -3.73
C GLY A 206 -8.34 -20.37 -2.46
N LEU A 207 -7.71 -19.29 -2.00
CA LEU A 207 -6.81 -19.31 -0.84
C LEU A 207 -7.48 -18.71 0.39
N LYS A 208 -7.67 -19.54 1.42
CA LYS A 208 -8.13 -19.15 2.75
C LYS A 208 -6.97 -19.10 3.77
N ARG A 209 -7.24 -18.77 5.03
CA ARG A 209 -6.20 -18.48 6.05
C ARG A 209 -5.18 -19.61 6.20
N LYS A 210 -5.61 -20.87 6.39
CA LYS A 210 -4.65 -21.99 6.56
C LYS A 210 -3.82 -22.27 5.30
N GLN A 211 -4.38 -22.07 4.11
CA GLN A 211 -3.64 -22.20 2.85
C GLN A 211 -2.61 -21.06 2.68
N LEU A 212 -2.92 -19.84 3.14
CA LEU A 212 -1.96 -18.74 3.18
C LEU A 212 -0.81 -19.01 4.17
N VAL A 213 -1.10 -19.59 5.34
CA VAL A 213 -0.06 -20.05 6.27
C VAL A 213 0.80 -21.15 5.62
N ALA A 214 0.19 -22.11 4.93
CA ALA A 214 0.92 -23.14 4.18
C ALA A 214 1.84 -22.53 3.09
N MET A 215 1.36 -21.50 2.37
CA MET A 215 2.18 -20.76 1.41
C MET A 215 3.42 -20.14 2.08
N ALA A 216 3.25 -19.55 3.25
CA ALA A 216 4.33 -18.93 4.01
C ALA A 216 5.38 -19.95 4.47
N LEU A 217 4.96 -21.11 4.94
CA LEU A 217 5.84 -22.22 5.30
C LEU A 217 6.64 -22.77 4.10
N LEU A 218 6.01 -22.81 2.92
CA LEU A 218 6.65 -23.35 1.72
C LEU A 218 7.63 -22.36 1.06
N ILE A 219 7.25 -21.08 0.96
CA ILE A 219 8.02 -20.05 0.25
C ILE A 219 9.06 -19.38 1.15
N GLY A 220 8.76 -19.29 2.45
CA GLY A 220 9.45 -18.47 3.42
C GLY A 220 8.67 -17.19 3.75
N SER A 221 8.86 -16.70 4.97
CA SER A 221 8.26 -15.47 5.53
C SER A 221 9.26 -14.72 6.41
N ASP A 222 8.75 -13.84 7.27
CA ASP A 222 9.53 -13.12 8.27
C ASP A 222 9.99 -13.98 9.45
N HIS A 223 9.43 -15.18 9.63
CA HIS A 223 9.83 -16.13 10.67
C HIS A 223 10.78 -17.21 10.17
N ASP A 224 10.71 -17.53 8.88
CA ASP A 224 11.62 -18.46 8.20
C ASP A 224 11.97 -17.91 6.82
N LEU A 225 13.23 -17.50 6.64
CA LEU A 225 13.68 -16.83 5.42
C LEU A 225 13.72 -17.75 4.19
N HIS A 226 13.73 -19.06 4.38
CA HIS A 226 14.02 -20.01 3.32
C HIS A 226 12.83 -20.88 2.93
N GLY A 227 11.93 -21.17 3.87
CA GLY A 227 10.87 -22.13 3.64
C GLY A 227 11.45 -23.45 3.14
N VAL A 228 10.75 -24.12 2.23
CA VAL A 228 11.23 -25.37 1.64
C VAL A 228 12.10 -25.09 0.40
N PRO A 229 13.36 -25.56 0.37
CA PRO A 229 14.27 -25.32 -0.75
C PRO A 229 13.69 -25.68 -2.12
N GLY A 230 13.69 -24.71 -3.03
CA GLY A 230 13.21 -24.87 -4.40
C GLY A 230 11.70 -24.71 -4.59
N PHE A 231 10.96 -24.34 -3.55
CA PHE A 231 9.61 -23.81 -3.71
C PHE A 231 9.66 -22.34 -4.08
N GLY A 232 9.06 -22.01 -5.23
CA GLY A 232 8.71 -20.65 -5.59
C GLY A 232 7.20 -20.43 -5.45
N LEU A 233 6.78 -19.17 -5.59
CA LEU A 233 5.39 -18.74 -5.49
C LEU A 233 4.43 -19.61 -6.32
N GLU A 234 4.72 -19.84 -7.60
CA GLU A 234 3.87 -20.65 -8.49
C GLU A 234 3.76 -22.12 -8.06
N THR A 235 4.86 -22.70 -7.57
CA THR A 235 4.89 -24.09 -7.14
C THR A 235 4.12 -24.27 -5.84
N ALA A 236 4.30 -23.35 -4.89
CA ALA A 236 3.55 -23.33 -3.64
C ALA A 236 2.05 -23.12 -3.90
N LEU A 237 1.69 -22.14 -4.74
CA LEU A 237 0.29 -21.85 -5.09
C LEU A 237 -0.40 -23.09 -5.66
N ARG A 238 0.21 -23.72 -6.67
CA ARG A 238 -0.33 -24.92 -7.30
C ARG A 238 -0.46 -26.08 -6.30
N PHE A 239 0.44 -26.18 -5.33
CA PHE A 239 0.39 -27.24 -4.33
C PHE A 239 -0.70 -27.01 -3.29
N VAL A 240 -0.81 -25.80 -2.72
CA VAL A 240 -1.81 -25.52 -1.68
C VAL A 240 -3.25 -25.59 -2.22
N GLN A 241 -3.45 -25.31 -3.52
CA GLN A 241 -4.74 -25.44 -4.19
C GLN A 241 -5.19 -26.90 -4.39
N LEU A 242 -4.35 -27.90 -4.11
CA LEU A 242 -4.74 -29.32 -4.19
C LEU A 242 -5.60 -29.77 -3.01
N PHE A 243 -5.62 -29.00 -1.93
CA PHE A 243 -6.26 -29.37 -0.67
C PHE A 243 -7.16 -28.25 -0.18
N ASP A 244 -8.26 -28.63 0.46
CA ASP A 244 -9.13 -27.68 1.14
C ASP A 244 -8.43 -27.09 2.37
N GLU A 245 -8.95 -25.95 2.85
CA GLU A 245 -8.39 -25.24 4.00
C GLU A 245 -8.23 -26.12 5.24
N ASP A 246 -9.20 -26.98 5.51
CA ASP A 246 -9.17 -27.81 6.72
C ASP A 246 -8.19 -28.98 6.65
N GLU A 247 -7.77 -29.38 5.45
CA GLU A 247 -6.89 -30.52 5.23
C GLU A 247 -5.42 -30.11 5.02
N ILE A 248 -5.16 -28.91 4.51
CA ILE A 248 -3.82 -28.52 4.02
C ILE A 248 -2.72 -28.70 5.06
N LEU A 249 -2.96 -28.29 6.32
CA LEU A 249 -1.95 -28.40 7.37
C LEU A 249 -1.72 -29.87 7.76
N ASP A 250 -2.77 -30.67 7.88
CA ASP A 250 -2.66 -32.11 8.14
C ASP A 250 -1.89 -32.82 7.03
N LYS A 251 -2.11 -32.43 5.78
CA LYS A 251 -1.39 -32.95 4.61
C LYS A 251 0.09 -32.56 4.62
N LEU A 252 0.43 -31.35 5.04
CA LEU A 252 1.83 -30.96 5.26
C LEU A 252 2.48 -31.83 6.36
N HIS A 253 1.76 -32.14 7.45
CA HIS A 253 2.25 -33.04 8.49
C HIS A 253 2.47 -34.48 8.00
N GLU A 254 1.55 -35.02 7.20
CA GLU A 254 1.68 -36.34 6.58
C GLU A 254 2.93 -36.38 5.68
N ILE A 255 3.10 -35.39 4.80
CA ILE A 255 4.23 -35.32 3.87
C ILE A 255 5.56 -35.11 4.62
N GLY A 256 5.58 -34.27 5.65
CA GLY A 256 6.76 -34.07 6.51
C GLY A 256 7.22 -35.36 7.21
N LYS A 257 6.29 -36.29 7.48
CA LYS A 257 6.58 -37.63 7.99
C LYS A 257 6.92 -38.66 6.90
N GLY A 258 7.01 -38.23 5.64
CA GLY A 258 7.30 -39.10 4.51
C GLY A 258 6.09 -39.79 3.89
N VAL A 259 4.84 -39.45 4.27
CA VAL A 259 3.62 -40.08 3.74
C VAL A 259 3.16 -39.37 2.46
N TYR A 260 2.89 -40.12 1.39
CA TYR A 260 2.40 -39.57 0.13
C TYR A 260 0.86 -39.60 0.03
N PRO A 261 0.16 -38.43 0.02
CA PRO A 261 -1.30 -38.39 0.19
C PRO A 261 -2.12 -38.68 -1.09
N PHE A 262 -1.51 -38.69 -2.27
CA PHE A 262 -2.27 -38.75 -3.55
C PHE A 262 -2.52 -40.16 -4.08
N LEU A 263 -1.94 -41.21 -3.48
CA LEU A 263 -2.14 -42.59 -3.94
C LEU A 263 -3.41 -43.19 -3.33
N LYS A 264 -4.47 -43.32 -4.14
CA LYS A 264 -5.66 -44.09 -3.77
C LYS A 264 -5.36 -45.61 -3.84
N GLY A 265 -5.65 -46.33 -2.75
CA GLY A 265 -5.62 -47.81 -2.73
C GLY A 265 -4.38 -48.47 -2.10
N PHE A 266 -3.44 -47.69 -1.56
CA PHE A 266 -2.37 -48.18 -0.70
C PHE A 266 -2.43 -47.41 0.63
N ASP A 267 -2.37 -48.12 1.75
CA ASP A 267 -2.31 -47.48 3.07
C ASP A 267 -0.93 -46.81 3.23
N ASN A 268 -0.90 -45.47 3.20
CA ASN A 268 0.25 -44.61 3.50
C ASN A 268 1.60 -45.03 2.87
N PRO A 269 1.74 -45.01 1.53
CA PRO A 269 3.02 -45.30 0.90
C PRO A 269 4.07 -44.24 1.29
N HIS A 270 5.23 -44.71 1.75
CA HIS A 270 6.36 -43.85 2.08
C HIS A 270 6.95 -43.26 0.79
N ILE A 271 7.29 -41.97 0.80
CA ILE A 271 7.70 -41.19 -0.38
C ILE A 271 8.92 -41.80 -1.10
N ASP A 272 9.81 -42.45 -0.35
CA ASP A 272 11.00 -43.11 -0.90
C ASP A 272 10.68 -44.38 -1.70
N ASP A 273 9.58 -45.05 -1.38
CA ASP A 273 9.15 -46.27 -2.06
C ASP A 273 8.37 -45.99 -3.35
N LEU A 274 8.05 -44.71 -3.64
CA LEU A 274 7.33 -44.38 -4.86
C LEU A 274 8.21 -44.58 -6.10
N PRO A 275 7.80 -45.45 -7.05
CA PRO A 275 8.55 -45.69 -8.26
C PRO A 275 8.60 -44.42 -9.13
N SER A 276 9.82 -43.99 -9.49
CA SER A 276 10.01 -43.00 -10.55
C SER A 276 9.70 -43.66 -11.91
N SER A 277 8.41 -43.83 -12.21
CA SER A 277 7.81 -44.14 -13.53
C SER A 277 8.60 -45.10 -14.45
N SER A 278 8.37 -46.41 -14.33
CA SER A 278 8.78 -47.43 -15.33
C SER A 278 7.61 -48.16 -16.00
N LYS A 279 6.36 -47.71 -15.81
CA LYS A 279 5.21 -48.32 -16.49
C LYS A 279 5.26 -48.04 -18.01
N LYS A 280 5.35 -49.12 -18.79
CA LYS A 280 5.41 -49.14 -20.27
C LYS A 280 4.41 -48.13 -20.86
N SER A 281 4.89 -47.29 -21.77
CA SER A 281 4.03 -46.37 -22.52
C SER A 281 2.95 -47.17 -23.28
N PRO A 282 1.70 -46.68 -23.34
CA PRO A 282 0.65 -47.34 -24.10
C PRO A 282 1.11 -47.56 -25.55
N ILE A 283 0.76 -48.71 -26.12
CA ILE A 283 1.11 -49.07 -27.50
C ILE A 283 0.41 -48.06 -28.42
N LYS A 284 1.17 -47.14 -29.01
CA LYS A 284 0.64 -46.15 -29.95
C LYS A 284 0.18 -46.86 -31.22
N SER A 285 -1.01 -46.52 -31.70
CA SER A 285 -1.42 -46.92 -33.05
C SER A 285 -0.42 -46.35 -34.08
N PRO A 286 -0.14 -47.08 -35.18
CA PRO A 286 0.76 -46.57 -36.21
C PRO A 286 0.15 -45.34 -36.88
N HIS A 287 0.97 -44.33 -37.12
CA HIS A 287 0.58 -43.11 -37.85
C HIS A 287 1.46 -42.94 -39.09
N CYS A 288 0.89 -42.37 -40.14
CA CYS A 288 1.59 -42.16 -41.39
C CYS A 288 2.69 -41.13 -41.20
N SER A 289 3.89 -41.45 -41.66
CA SER A 289 5.05 -40.56 -41.53
C SER A 289 4.94 -39.26 -42.33
N HIS A 290 3.99 -39.18 -43.27
CA HIS A 290 3.79 -38.01 -44.13
C HIS A 290 2.71 -37.06 -43.59
N CYS A 291 1.47 -37.53 -43.41
CA CYS A 291 0.36 -36.70 -42.91
C CYS A 291 0.18 -36.73 -41.39
N GLY A 292 0.73 -37.72 -40.69
CA GLY A 292 0.55 -37.87 -39.24
C GLY A 292 -0.79 -38.49 -38.80
N HIS A 293 -1.66 -38.91 -39.72
CA HIS A 293 -2.93 -39.56 -39.41
C HIS A 293 -2.80 -41.07 -39.17
N PRO A 294 -3.75 -41.73 -38.47
CA PRO A 294 -3.73 -43.17 -38.22
C PRO A 294 -3.57 -44.00 -39.51
N GLY A 295 -2.72 -45.01 -39.47
CA GLY A 295 -2.36 -45.87 -40.61
C GLY A 295 -0.87 -45.82 -40.95
N SER A 296 -0.42 -46.66 -41.87
CA SER A 296 0.96 -46.62 -42.37
C SER A 296 1.04 -45.79 -43.66
N LYS A 297 2.21 -45.24 -43.99
CA LYS A 297 2.44 -44.58 -45.29
C LYS A 297 2.10 -45.50 -46.46
N LYS A 298 2.36 -46.82 -46.34
CA LYS A 298 2.01 -47.81 -47.37
C LYS A 298 0.49 -47.96 -47.53
N ASN A 299 -0.26 -47.95 -46.42
CA ASN A 299 -1.72 -48.07 -46.47
C ASN A 299 -2.34 -46.81 -47.09
N HIS A 300 -1.85 -45.62 -46.73
CA HIS A 300 -2.37 -44.39 -47.31
C HIS A 300 -2.06 -44.25 -48.80
N ILE A 301 -0.95 -44.82 -49.30
CA ILE A 301 -0.66 -44.88 -50.74
C ILE A 301 -1.62 -45.84 -51.47
N LYS A 302 -1.99 -46.96 -50.83
CA LYS A 302 -2.80 -48.00 -51.45
C LYS A 302 -4.31 -47.69 -51.42
N ASP A 303 -4.80 -47.28 -50.26
CA ASP A 303 -6.24 -47.18 -49.96
C ASP A 303 -6.69 -45.72 -49.74
N GLY A 304 -5.77 -44.74 -49.84
CA GLY A 304 -6.03 -43.35 -49.49
C GLY A 304 -5.96 -43.06 -47.99
N CYS A 305 -5.95 -41.77 -47.62
CA CYS A 305 -6.01 -41.33 -46.23
C CYS A 305 -7.35 -40.65 -45.94
N ASN A 306 -8.19 -41.27 -45.09
CA ASN A 306 -9.53 -40.76 -44.75
C ASN A 306 -9.56 -39.38 -44.06
N TYR A 307 -8.40 -38.90 -43.59
CA TYR A 307 -8.28 -37.64 -42.84
C TYR A 307 -7.62 -36.53 -43.66
N CYS A 308 -6.91 -36.88 -44.74
CA CYS A 308 -6.43 -35.88 -45.69
C CYS A 308 -7.61 -35.51 -46.58
N LEU A 309 -8.18 -34.31 -46.39
CA LEU A 309 -9.34 -33.79 -47.12
C LEU A 309 -9.05 -33.44 -48.59
N VAL A 310 -8.39 -34.33 -49.33
CA VAL A 310 -7.98 -34.11 -50.71
C VAL A 310 -8.59 -35.20 -51.59
N ASP A 311 -9.79 -34.94 -52.09
CA ASP A 311 -10.61 -35.86 -52.90
C ASP A 311 -10.00 -36.22 -54.28
N SER A 312 -8.71 -35.95 -54.54
CA SER A 312 -8.17 -36.04 -55.91
C SER A 312 -6.66 -36.29 -56.03
N LEU A 313 -5.96 -36.67 -54.95
CA LEU A 313 -4.52 -36.97 -55.01
C LEU A 313 -4.22 -38.30 -54.32
N GLU A 314 -3.54 -39.20 -55.03
CA GLU A 314 -3.07 -40.52 -54.55
C GLU A 314 -2.09 -40.43 -53.35
N ASN A 315 -1.75 -39.22 -52.90
CA ASN A 315 -0.69 -38.98 -51.92
C ASN A 315 -1.20 -38.16 -50.73
N CYS A 316 -0.74 -38.55 -49.53
CA CYS A 316 -0.95 -37.79 -48.30
C CYS A 316 -0.46 -36.34 -48.40
N VAL A 317 -1.15 -35.42 -47.72
CA VAL A 317 -0.64 -34.06 -47.47
C VAL A 317 0.50 -34.11 -46.45
N GLU A 318 1.50 -33.24 -46.59
CA GLU A 318 2.59 -33.12 -45.62
C GLU A 318 2.07 -32.53 -44.32
N ARG A 319 2.48 -33.11 -43.19
CA ARG A 319 2.06 -32.69 -41.86
C ARG A 319 2.54 -31.26 -41.55
N PRO A 320 1.64 -30.31 -41.21
CA PRO A 320 2.03 -28.97 -40.79
C PRO A 320 2.91 -28.95 -39.53
N ALA A 321 3.70 -27.88 -39.37
CA ALA A 321 4.46 -27.66 -38.14
C ALA A 321 3.49 -27.55 -36.93
N GLY A 322 3.72 -28.35 -35.88
CA GLY A 322 2.88 -28.36 -34.67
C GLY A 322 1.64 -29.26 -34.74
N PHE A 323 1.47 -30.09 -35.78
CA PHE A 323 0.34 -31.02 -35.89
C PHE A 323 0.20 -31.97 -34.69
N LYS A 324 -1.03 -32.05 -34.17
CA LYS A 324 -1.45 -33.00 -33.14
C LYS A 324 -2.53 -33.91 -33.72
N CYS A 325 -2.33 -35.22 -33.67
CA CYS A 325 -3.37 -36.17 -34.11
C CYS A 325 -4.55 -36.15 -33.12
N GLU A 326 -5.76 -36.16 -33.67
CA GLU A 326 -7.04 -36.17 -32.93
C GLU A 326 -7.68 -37.56 -32.86
N CYS A 327 -6.93 -38.64 -33.15
CA CYS A 327 -7.47 -39.98 -33.01
C CYS A 327 -7.60 -40.37 -31.52
N PRO A 328 -8.58 -41.21 -31.14
CA PRO A 328 -8.82 -41.59 -29.74
C PRO A 328 -7.56 -42.11 -29.03
N SER A 329 -6.78 -42.97 -29.70
CA SER A 329 -5.54 -43.52 -29.11
C SER A 329 -4.43 -42.49 -28.88
N CYS A 330 -4.36 -41.43 -29.70
CA CYS A 330 -3.40 -40.36 -29.47
C CYS A 330 -3.88 -39.43 -28.36
N ASP A 331 -5.19 -39.19 -28.29
CA ASP A 331 -5.80 -38.37 -27.25
C ASP A 331 -5.61 -39.01 -25.87
N GLU A 332 -6.00 -40.28 -25.71
CA GLU A 332 -5.77 -41.07 -24.49
C GLU A 332 -4.28 -41.10 -24.09
N ALA A 333 -3.38 -41.23 -25.07
CA ALA A 333 -1.94 -41.21 -24.79
C ALA A 333 -1.43 -39.83 -24.35
N ARG A 334 -2.03 -38.72 -24.81
CA ARG A 334 -1.71 -37.38 -24.31
C ARG A 334 -2.21 -37.22 -22.88
N ASP A 335 -3.46 -37.59 -22.60
CA ASP A 335 -4.05 -37.50 -21.27
C ASP A 335 -3.26 -38.32 -20.25
N LEU A 336 -2.89 -39.56 -20.58
CA LEU A 336 -2.04 -40.41 -19.74
C LEU A 336 -0.65 -39.81 -19.50
N ASN A 337 -0.07 -39.13 -20.51
CA ASN A 337 1.22 -38.46 -20.34
C ASN A 337 1.10 -37.19 -19.49
N GLU A 338 0.00 -36.46 -19.60
CA GLU A 338 -0.29 -35.28 -18.76
C GLU A 338 -0.54 -35.69 -17.31
N GLN A 339 -1.33 -36.74 -17.08
CA GLN A 339 -1.52 -37.34 -15.76
C GLN A 339 -0.19 -37.80 -15.15
N ARG A 340 0.65 -38.51 -15.92
CA ARG A 340 1.99 -38.93 -15.47
C ARG A 340 2.89 -37.75 -15.13
N ARG A 341 2.84 -36.66 -15.91
CA ARG A 341 3.58 -35.42 -15.60
C ARG A 341 3.08 -34.79 -14.31
N HIS A 342 1.77 -34.80 -14.08
CA HIS A 342 1.15 -34.30 -12.86
C HIS A 342 1.58 -35.11 -11.64
N GLU A 343 1.48 -36.44 -11.70
CA GLU A 343 1.92 -37.36 -10.64
C GLU A 343 3.42 -37.20 -10.35
N ASN A 344 4.27 -37.21 -11.38
CA ASN A 344 5.72 -37.02 -11.21
C ASN A 344 6.04 -35.65 -10.57
N TRP A 345 5.30 -34.61 -10.92
CA TRP A 345 5.44 -33.30 -10.29
C TRP A 345 5.03 -33.34 -8.81
N GLN A 346 3.89 -33.96 -8.46
CA GLN A 346 3.46 -34.14 -7.07
C GLN A 346 4.50 -34.89 -6.24
N ILE A 347 5.02 -36.01 -6.76
CA ILE A 347 6.09 -36.80 -6.11
C ILE A 347 7.32 -35.93 -5.85
N LYS A 348 7.76 -35.15 -6.85
CA LYS A 348 8.92 -34.27 -6.73
C LYS A 348 8.72 -33.19 -5.66
N VAL A 349 7.51 -32.63 -5.58
CA VAL A 349 7.13 -31.60 -4.60
C VAL A 349 7.09 -32.20 -3.19
N CYS A 350 6.42 -33.34 -2.99
CA CYS A 350 6.38 -34.02 -1.70
C CYS A 350 7.78 -34.45 -1.22
N LYS A 351 8.65 -34.93 -2.12
CA LYS A 351 10.05 -35.27 -1.79
C LYS A 351 10.85 -34.09 -1.25
N ARG A 352 10.59 -32.87 -1.75
CA ARG A 352 11.27 -31.66 -1.26
C ARG A 352 10.78 -31.28 0.13
N ILE A 353 9.47 -31.36 0.36
CA ILE A 353 8.88 -31.10 1.68
C ILE A 353 9.40 -32.11 2.71
N ALA A 354 9.39 -33.40 2.38
CA ALA A 354 9.86 -34.47 3.27
C ALA A 354 11.37 -34.42 3.55
N ALA A 355 12.15 -33.72 2.71
CA ALA A 355 13.58 -33.52 2.92
C ALA A 355 13.88 -32.41 3.94
N GLU A 356 12.91 -31.56 4.25
CA GLU A 356 13.08 -30.48 5.23
C GLU A 356 12.93 -31.02 6.65
N THR A 357 13.90 -30.73 7.51
CA THR A 357 13.86 -31.20 8.90
C THR A 357 12.87 -30.37 9.71
N ASN A 358 12.09 -31.01 10.57
CA ASN A 358 11.08 -30.35 11.42
C ASN A 358 9.99 -29.59 10.64
N PHE A 359 9.59 -30.11 9.48
CA PHE A 359 8.51 -29.55 8.68
C PHE A 359 7.18 -30.32 8.88
N PRO A 360 6.02 -29.62 8.96
CA PRO A 360 5.87 -28.17 9.03
C PRO A 360 6.30 -27.60 10.40
N ASN A 361 6.70 -26.34 10.45
CA ASN A 361 7.11 -25.70 11.69
C ASN A 361 5.88 -25.31 12.55
N GLU A 362 5.67 -26.08 13.62
CA GLU A 362 4.55 -25.92 14.56
C GLU A 362 4.51 -24.58 15.29
N GLU A 363 5.67 -23.97 15.56
CA GLU A 363 5.73 -22.68 16.24
C GLU A 363 5.20 -21.57 15.32
N ILE A 364 5.55 -21.61 14.03
CA ILE A 364 5.06 -20.66 13.02
C ILE A 364 3.55 -20.84 12.79
N ILE A 365 3.06 -22.09 12.72
CA ILE A 365 1.62 -22.36 12.59
C ILE A 365 0.85 -21.78 13.78
N LYS A 366 1.29 -22.07 15.01
CA LYS A 366 0.65 -21.55 16.23
C LYS A 366 0.69 -20.04 16.31
N LEU A 367 1.79 -19.42 15.86
CA LEU A 367 1.92 -17.97 15.81
C LEU A 367 0.85 -17.34 14.91
N TYR A 368 0.76 -17.76 13.64
CA TYR A 368 -0.19 -17.16 12.70
C TYR A 368 -1.65 -17.48 13.03
N LEU A 369 -1.93 -18.62 13.67
CA LEU A 369 -3.29 -19.03 14.04
C LEU A 369 -3.71 -18.61 15.46
N SER A 370 -2.85 -17.90 16.20
CA SER A 370 -3.18 -17.34 17.52
C SER A 370 -4.05 -16.09 17.39
N ASP A 371 -5.16 -16.05 18.11
CA ASP A 371 -6.05 -14.89 18.20
C ASP A 371 -5.87 -14.11 19.52
N ASN A 372 -4.74 -14.27 20.23
CA ASN A 372 -4.46 -13.57 21.50
C ASN A 372 -3.22 -12.67 21.39
N ASN A 373 -3.35 -11.54 20.70
CA ASN A 373 -2.24 -10.66 20.34
C ASN A 373 -2.18 -9.34 21.13
N LEU A 374 -3.10 -9.09 22.07
CA LEU A 374 -3.12 -7.90 22.93
C LEU A 374 -2.44 -8.17 24.27
N VAL A 375 -1.63 -7.22 24.77
CA VAL A 375 -0.89 -7.35 26.05
C VAL A 375 -1.83 -7.53 27.24
N GLU A 376 -2.99 -6.85 27.24
CA GLU A 376 -3.95 -6.90 28.35
C GLU A 376 -4.84 -8.15 28.26
N GLU A 377 -4.85 -8.97 29.32
CA GLU A 377 -5.71 -10.17 29.42
C GLU A 377 -7.22 -9.82 29.45
N LYS A 378 -7.58 -8.54 29.58
CA LYS A 378 -8.96 -8.06 29.77
C LYS A 378 -9.63 -7.60 28.47
N GLY A 379 -9.39 -8.31 27.37
CA GLY A 379 -10.02 -8.03 26.07
C GLY A 379 -9.63 -6.67 25.49
N VAL A 380 -10.15 -6.35 24.32
CA VAL A 380 -9.86 -5.08 23.64
C VAL A 380 -10.48 -3.93 24.43
N PRO A 381 -9.70 -2.94 24.91
CA PRO A 381 -10.25 -1.80 25.62
C PRO A 381 -11.21 -1.02 24.71
N LEU A 382 -12.20 -0.36 25.32
CA LEU A 382 -13.14 0.49 24.58
C LEU A 382 -12.35 1.60 23.87
N LEU A 383 -12.23 1.47 22.54
CA LEU A 383 -11.52 2.43 21.70
C LEU A 383 -12.18 3.80 21.84
N SER A 384 -11.42 4.77 22.33
CA SER A 384 -11.86 6.15 22.51
C SER A 384 -10.83 7.12 21.92
N TRP A 385 -11.33 8.23 21.40
CA TRP A 385 -10.52 9.35 20.89
C TRP A 385 -10.76 10.52 21.83
N SER A 386 -9.72 10.93 22.55
CA SER A 386 -9.80 12.03 23.51
C SER A 386 -9.56 13.38 22.82
N LYS A 387 -9.86 14.47 23.54
CA LYS A 387 -9.54 15.82 23.09
C LYS A 387 -8.02 16.01 23.07
N PRO A 388 -7.42 16.55 21.99
CA PRO A 388 -5.99 16.84 21.92
C PRO A 388 -5.54 17.83 23.00
N ASP A 389 -4.38 17.58 23.59
CA ASP A 389 -3.66 18.52 24.44
C ASP A 389 -2.81 19.44 23.56
N VAL A 390 -3.41 20.58 23.17
CA VAL A 390 -2.80 21.50 22.21
C VAL A 390 -1.53 22.16 22.77
N GLU A 391 -1.50 22.48 24.06
CA GLU A 391 -0.33 23.15 24.66
C GLU A 391 0.84 22.16 24.76
N ALA A 392 0.60 20.93 25.22
CA ALA A 392 1.64 19.90 25.26
C ALA A 392 2.17 19.56 23.85
N LEU A 393 1.30 19.53 22.83
CA LEU A 393 1.71 19.36 21.44
C LEU A 393 2.59 20.50 20.94
N VAL A 394 2.23 21.74 21.27
CA VAL A 394 2.99 22.93 20.90
C VAL A 394 4.37 22.87 21.52
N ASP A 395 4.48 22.57 22.82
CA ASP A 395 5.76 22.45 23.51
C ASP A 395 6.62 21.31 22.95
N LEU A 396 6.02 20.13 22.74
CA LEU A 396 6.70 18.95 22.20
C LEU A 396 7.27 19.23 20.80
N LEU A 397 6.46 19.77 19.89
CA LEU A 397 6.88 20.00 18.50
C LEU A 397 7.84 21.20 18.41
N SER A 398 7.65 22.25 19.20
CA SER A 398 8.61 23.37 19.28
C SER A 398 9.98 22.86 19.71
N TYR A 399 10.03 22.02 20.75
CA TYR A 399 11.29 21.46 21.24
C TYR A 399 11.90 20.39 20.30
N LYS A 400 11.11 19.45 19.79
CA LYS A 400 11.61 18.30 19.02
C LYS A 400 11.83 18.62 17.54
N GLN A 401 11.01 19.49 16.94
CA GLN A 401 11.05 19.85 15.52
C GLN A 401 11.58 21.27 15.24
N ASN A 402 11.67 22.15 16.24
CA ASN A 402 11.91 23.59 16.06
C ASN A 402 10.85 24.24 15.16
N TRP A 403 9.58 23.90 15.37
CA TRP A 403 8.48 24.60 14.69
C TRP A 403 7.97 25.73 15.55
N GLU A 404 7.57 26.83 14.91
CA GLU A 404 6.94 27.95 15.60
C GLU A 404 5.59 27.53 16.20
N PRO A 405 5.25 27.98 17.42
CA PRO A 405 3.95 27.71 18.05
C PRO A 405 2.76 28.07 17.16
N SER A 406 2.84 29.20 16.44
CA SER A 406 1.79 29.66 15.51
C SER A 406 1.59 28.69 14.35
N TYR A 407 2.68 28.17 13.78
CA TYR A 407 2.66 27.16 12.73
C TYR A 407 1.97 25.88 13.23
N ILE A 408 2.34 25.39 14.41
CA ILE A 408 1.75 24.16 14.99
C ILE A 408 0.23 24.32 15.16
N ARG A 409 -0.21 25.43 15.79
CA ARG A 409 -1.64 25.73 15.99
C ARG A 409 -2.40 25.82 14.67
N GLN A 410 -1.82 26.48 13.67
CA GLN A 410 -2.42 26.58 12.34
C GLN A 410 -2.57 25.21 11.67
N ARG A 411 -1.60 24.30 11.82
CA ARG A 411 -1.71 22.94 11.26
C ARG A 411 -2.68 22.05 12.01
N MET A 412 -2.86 22.27 13.31
CA MET A 412 -3.82 21.56 14.14
C MET A 412 -5.27 21.94 13.86
N LEU A 413 -5.52 23.15 13.37
CA LEU A 413 -6.86 23.71 13.25
C LEU A 413 -7.87 22.81 12.51
N PRO A 414 -7.57 22.17 11.36
CA PRO A 414 -8.51 21.26 10.70
C PRO A 414 -8.95 20.09 11.57
N MET A 415 -8.07 19.56 12.42
CA MET A 415 -8.43 18.51 13.37
C MET A 415 -9.32 19.06 14.47
N LEU A 416 -8.98 20.22 15.03
CA LEU A 416 -9.74 20.84 16.11
C LEU A 416 -11.15 21.23 15.66
N SER A 417 -11.30 21.78 14.45
CA SER A 417 -12.62 22.10 13.87
C SER A 417 -13.44 20.84 13.60
N THR A 418 -12.83 19.77 13.08
CA THR A 418 -13.51 18.47 12.91
C THR A 418 -13.97 17.88 14.25
N ILE A 419 -13.14 17.93 15.31
CA ILE A 419 -13.52 17.46 16.66
C ILE A 419 -14.68 18.28 17.19
N TYR A 420 -14.58 19.60 17.13
CA TYR A 420 -15.64 20.51 17.54
C TYR A 420 -16.97 20.19 16.84
N LEU A 421 -16.97 20.03 15.52
CA LEU A 421 -18.18 19.69 14.77
C LEU A 421 -18.75 18.32 15.18
N ARG A 422 -17.91 17.33 15.50
CA ARG A 422 -18.37 16.02 16.00
C ARG A 422 -19.02 16.14 17.38
N GLU A 423 -18.45 16.95 18.27
CA GLU A 423 -19.02 17.24 19.58
C GLU A 423 -20.38 17.96 19.45
N VAL A 424 -20.47 18.98 18.59
CA VAL A 424 -21.73 19.69 18.32
C VAL A 424 -22.78 18.75 17.73
N ALA A 425 -22.40 17.89 16.79
CA ALA A 425 -23.32 16.93 16.17
C ALA A 425 -23.81 15.84 17.16
N SER A 426 -23.01 15.51 18.18
CA SER A 426 -23.31 14.45 19.15
C SER A 426 -24.01 14.96 20.41
N SER A 427 -23.82 16.23 20.78
CA SER A 427 -24.36 16.84 21.99
C SER A 427 -25.46 17.83 21.67
N SER A 428 -26.51 17.86 22.50
CA SER A 428 -27.59 18.85 22.40
C SER A 428 -27.28 20.16 23.13
N SER A 429 -26.15 20.24 23.83
CA SER A 429 -25.69 21.41 24.58
C SER A 429 -24.96 22.40 23.69
N THR A 430 -25.12 23.70 23.95
CA THR A 430 -24.33 24.77 23.33
C THR A 430 -22.83 24.55 23.61
N PRO A 431 -22.02 24.23 22.60
CA PRO A 431 -20.61 23.95 22.79
C PRO A 431 -19.81 25.25 22.97
N LEU A 432 -18.69 25.17 23.69
CA LEU A 432 -17.73 26.27 23.80
C LEU A 432 -17.19 26.65 22.42
N PRO A 433 -16.86 27.91 22.13
CA PRO A 433 -16.27 28.31 20.85
C PRO A 433 -15.05 27.46 20.48
N LEU A 434 -14.83 27.24 19.18
CA LEU A 434 -13.64 26.57 18.66
C LEU A 434 -12.37 27.30 19.16
N CYS A 435 -11.48 26.55 19.81
CA CYS A 435 -10.28 27.09 20.47
C CYS A 435 -10.58 28.24 21.47
N ASP A 436 -11.77 28.23 22.10
CA ASP A 436 -12.30 29.25 23.02
C ASP A 436 -12.38 30.67 22.42
N GLN A 437 -12.21 30.79 21.10
CA GLN A 437 -12.03 32.07 20.40
C GLN A 437 -12.87 32.20 19.15
N TYR A 438 -13.32 31.11 18.52
CA TYR A 438 -13.95 31.16 17.21
C TYR A 438 -15.35 30.53 17.22
N GLU A 439 -16.31 31.28 16.71
CA GLU A 439 -17.69 30.82 16.57
C GLU A 439 -17.98 30.48 15.10
N PHE A 440 -18.88 29.52 14.88
CA PHE A 440 -19.37 29.23 13.54
C PHE A 440 -20.11 30.45 12.98
N ASP A 441 -19.66 30.98 11.84
CA ASP A 441 -20.27 32.15 11.21
C ASP A 441 -21.16 31.74 10.04
N SER A 442 -20.57 31.07 9.04
CA SER A 442 -21.27 30.72 7.81
C SER A 442 -20.57 29.64 7.00
N ILE A 443 -21.32 29.03 6.08
CA ILE A 443 -20.75 28.21 5.00
C ILE A 443 -20.50 29.15 3.82
N GLU A 444 -19.24 29.30 3.42
CA GLU A 444 -18.86 30.21 2.35
C GLU A 444 -19.22 29.63 0.97
N ARG A 445 -18.83 28.37 0.74
CA ARG A 445 -19.05 27.67 -0.53
C ARG A 445 -18.86 26.16 -0.38
N THR A 446 -19.38 25.41 -1.35
CA THR A 446 -19.01 24.01 -1.55
C THR A 446 -17.73 23.92 -2.38
N LYS A 447 -16.77 23.11 -1.93
CA LYS A 447 -15.56 22.76 -2.67
C LYS A 447 -15.51 21.27 -2.92
N ILE A 448 -14.88 20.85 -4.02
CA ILE A 448 -14.57 19.43 -4.26
C ILE A 448 -13.11 19.22 -3.87
N ARG A 449 -12.87 18.35 -2.89
CA ARG A 449 -11.53 17.89 -2.52
C ARG A 449 -11.48 16.38 -2.66
N HIS A 450 -10.49 15.88 -3.38
CA HIS A 450 -10.28 14.43 -3.56
C HIS A 450 -11.53 13.69 -4.07
N GLY A 451 -12.28 14.32 -5.00
CA GLY A 451 -13.52 13.77 -5.57
C GLY A 451 -14.73 13.83 -4.63
N HIS A 452 -14.59 14.37 -3.43
CA HIS A 452 -15.66 14.46 -2.43
C HIS A 452 -16.03 15.93 -2.18
N PRO A 453 -17.31 16.24 -1.99
CA PRO A 453 -17.74 17.60 -1.70
C PRO A 453 -17.53 17.93 -0.21
N TYR A 454 -16.99 19.10 0.06
CA TYR A 454 -16.74 19.70 1.39
C TYR A 454 -17.38 21.08 1.45
N TYR A 455 -17.71 21.53 2.65
CA TYR A 455 -18.02 22.92 2.90
C TYR A 455 -16.77 23.67 3.33
N LEU A 456 -16.54 24.84 2.73
CA LEU A 456 -15.62 25.82 3.29
C LEU A 456 -16.35 26.57 4.40
N VAL A 457 -15.99 26.31 5.65
CA VAL A 457 -16.61 26.90 6.83
C VAL A 457 -15.82 28.15 7.23
N LYS A 458 -16.56 29.25 7.44
CA LYS A 458 -16.05 30.51 7.96
C LYS A 458 -16.29 30.55 9.47
N TRP A 459 -15.22 30.76 10.22
CA TRP A 459 -15.23 30.86 11.68
C TRP A 459 -14.88 32.29 12.08
N LYS A 460 -15.72 32.94 12.88
CA LYS A 460 -15.52 34.33 13.32
C LYS A 460 -14.87 34.37 14.69
N ARG A 461 -13.84 35.21 14.87
CA ARG A 461 -13.25 35.45 16.19
C ARG A 461 -14.25 36.16 17.11
N ALA A 462 -14.57 35.54 18.24
CA ALA A 462 -15.40 36.09 19.31
C ALA A 462 -14.72 37.32 19.91
N THR A 463 -15.41 38.45 19.95
CA THR A 463 -14.95 39.67 20.61
C THR A 463 -15.15 39.52 22.12
N ARG A 464 -14.17 38.94 22.84
CA ARG A 464 -14.16 39.08 24.31
C ARG A 464 -13.85 40.55 24.63
N GLY A 465 -14.77 41.21 25.33
CA GLY A 465 -14.64 42.60 25.75
C GLY A 465 -13.44 42.80 26.66
N MET A 466 -12.28 43.12 26.08
CA MET A 466 -11.13 43.67 26.78
C MET A 466 -11.08 45.16 26.46
N ASN A 467 -11.44 45.93 27.48
CA ASN A 467 -11.28 47.36 27.70
C ASN A 467 -10.62 48.17 26.56
N SER A 468 -11.44 49.05 25.99
CA SER A 468 -11.00 50.29 25.36
C SER A 468 -10.01 51.03 26.26
N ASN A 469 -8.75 51.12 25.84
CA ASN A 469 -7.86 52.26 26.05
C ASN A 469 -6.55 52.03 25.28
N MET A 470 -6.55 52.34 23.98
CA MET A 470 -5.39 52.92 23.30
C MET A 470 -5.88 53.68 22.06
N PRO A 471 -5.48 54.95 21.86
CA PRO A 471 -6.09 55.81 20.86
C PRO A 471 -5.50 55.56 19.47
N SER A 472 -6.38 55.28 18.51
CA SER A 472 -6.08 55.16 17.09
C SER A 472 -5.55 56.47 16.51
N LYS A 473 -4.30 56.49 16.03
CA LYS A 473 -3.85 57.41 14.98
C LYS A 473 -3.95 56.71 13.64
N LYS A 474 -4.92 57.12 12.80
CA LYS A 474 -4.94 56.79 11.37
C LYS A 474 -4.00 57.74 10.61
N PRO A 475 -3.35 57.26 9.55
CA PRO A 475 -3.18 58.08 8.36
C PRO A 475 -3.84 57.43 7.14
N VAL A 476 -4.44 58.30 6.35
CA VAL A 476 -5.11 58.09 5.05
C VAL A 476 -4.04 58.06 3.97
N THR A 477 -4.02 57.03 3.10
CA THR A 477 -3.78 57.20 1.66
C THR A 477 -4.11 55.92 0.87
N GLU A 478 -4.58 56.15 -0.36
CA GLU A 478 -5.23 55.27 -1.31
C GLU A 478 -4.24 54.36 -2.07
N GLY A 479 -4.74 53.24 -2.60
CA GLY A 479 -4.17 52.61 -3.81
C GLY A 479 -3.65 51.17 -3.67
N GLU A 480 -4.32 50.26 -4.38
CA GLU A 480 -3.78 49.08 -5.06
C GLU A 480 -3.43 47.81 -4.26
N THR A 481 -4.35 46.83 -4.36
CA THR A 481 -4.14 45.38 -4.48
C THR A 481 -2.76 44.80 -4.17
N SER A 482 -2.65 44.10 -3.02
CA SER A 482 -1.94 42.81 -2.94
C SER A 482 -2.36 42.07 -1.67
N SER A 483 -2.59 40.76 -1.79
CA SER A 483 -2.85 39.89 -0.65
C SER A 483 -1.56 39.67 0.13
N GLU A 484 -1.44 40.32 1.29
CA GLU A 484 -0.30 40.19 2.19
C GLU A 484 -0.74 39.54 3.51
N VAL A 485 -0.03 38.48 3.87
CA VAL A 485 -0.17 37.72 5.11
C VAL A 485 0.40 38.58 6.24
N VAL A 486 -0.47 39.08 7.12
CA VAL A 486 -0.07 39.83 8.31
C VAL A 486 0.30 38.86 9.42
N VAL A 487 1.60 38.72 9.69
CA VAL A 487 2.15 38.15 10.92
C VAL A 487 2.50 39.35 11.81
N LEU A 488 1.87 39.45 12.98
CA LEU A 488 2.29 40.35 14.05
C LEU A 488 3.20 39.54 14.96
N ASP A 489 4.46 39.91 15.04
CA ASP A 489 5.17 40.18 16.29
C ASP A 489 6.50 40.86 15.93
N ASP A 490 6.65 42.10 16.41
CA ASP A 490 7.87 42.90 16.36
C ASP A 490 8.93 42.25 17.26
N ASP A 491 10.03 41.80 16.67
CA ASP A 491 11.34 41.85 17.32
C ASP A 491 12.44 41.86 16.25
N ASP A 492 13.18 42.97 16.23
CA ASP A 492 14.30 43.24 15.34
C ASP A 492 15.42 42.20 15.55
N ASN A 493 15.66 41.34 14.57
CA ASN A 493 17.00 40.84 14.29
C ASN A 493 17.13 40.37 12.83
N GLU A 494 17.94 41.10 12.08
CA GLU A 494 18.40 40.72 10.75
C GLU A 494 19.27 39.45 10.86
N ASP A 495 18.77 38.33 10.33
CA ASP A 495 19.62 37.37 9.61
C ASP A 495 18.77 36.51 8.67
N THR A 496 18.89 36.87 7.40
CA THR A 496 18.30 36.27 6.21
C THR A 496 18.55 34.76 6.10
N VAL A 497 17.49 33.95 6.12
CA VAL A 497 17.51 32.60 5.49
C VAL A 497 16.23 32.43 4.66
N VAL A 498 16.34 32.78 3.38
CA VAL A 498 15.37 32.40 2.35
C VAL A 498 15.41 30.87 2.22
N CYS A 499 14.38 30.21 2.73
CA CYS A 499 14.18 28.78 2.54
C CYS A 499 13.00 28.61 1.58
N GLU A 500 13.29 28.52 0.28
CA GLU A 500 12.34 28.03 -0.73
C GLU A 500 11.83 26.66 -0.27
N SER A 501 10.57 26.59 0.15
CA SER A 501 9.96 25.36 0.66
C SER A 501 9.75 24.38 -0.50
N PRO A 502 10.47 23.26 -0.58
CA PRO A 502 10.16 22.22 -1.54
C PRO A 502 8.81 21.65 -1.11
N GLU A 503 7.83 21.52 -2.02
CA GLU A 503 6.52 20.90 -1.76
C GLU A 503 6.68 19.59 -0.95
N LEU A 504 6.53 19.72 0.37
CA LEU A 504 6.64 18.64 1.32
C LEU A 504 5.36 17.84 1.16
N LEU A 505 5.49 16.64 0.57
CA LEU A 505 4.43 15.75 0.09
C LEU A 505 3.27 15.44 1.05
N ASP A 506 3.35 15.90 2.30
CA ASP A 506 2.45 15.57 3.38
C ASP A 506 1.88 16.81 4.10
N GLU A 507 2.31 18.04 3.79
CA GLU A 507 1.75 19.22 4.46
C GLU A 507 0.31 19.48 4.00
N PRO A 508 -0.66 19.59 4.93
CA PRO A 508 -2.01 19.94 4.56
C PRO A 508 -2.11 21.40 4.13
N ASP A 509 -3.06 21.71 3.23
CA ASP A 509 -3.41 23.09 2.90
C ASP A 509 -3.55 23.93 4.17
N VAL A 510 -2.87 25.06 4.19
CA VAL A 510 -2.84 26.00 5.30
C VAL A 510 -4.25 26.61 5.46
N PRO A 511 -4.87 26.54 6.66
CA PRO A 511 -6.08 27.30 6.93
C PRO A 511 -5.86 28.78 6.68
N GLN A 512 -6.78 29.39 5.92
CA GLN A 512 -6.67 30.78 5.52
C GLN A 512 -7.24 31.68 6.61
N VAL A 513 -6.49 32.72 6.97
CA VAL A 513 -6.95 33.80 7.85
C VAL A 513 -7.41 34.94 6.96
N LEU A 514 -8.64 35.41 7.15
CA LEU A 514 -9.21 36.54 6.43
C LEU A 514 -9.48 37.69 7.41
N MET A 515 -9.14 38.91 7.01
CA MET A 515 -9.57 40.13 7.70
C MET A 515 -10.63 40.81 6.86
N ASP A 516 -11.82 41.00 7.43
CA ASP A 516 -12.97 41.58 6.74
C ASP A 516 -13.75 42.45 7.74
N ASP A 517 -13.95 43.74 7.41
CA ASP A 517 -14.57 44.76 8.26
C ASP A 517 -14.06 44.83 9.72
N GLY A 518 -12.76 44.61 9.92
CA GLY A 518 -12.13 44.60 11.26
C GLY A 518 -12.38 43.33 12.07
N CYS A 519 -13.11 42.36 11.52
CA CYS A 519 -13.26 41.02 12.08
C CYS A 519 -12.21 40.06 11.51
N CYS A 520 -11.69 39.17 12.35
CA CYS A 520 -10.78 38.11 11.95
C CYS A 520 -11.56 36.81 11.76
N PHE A 521 -11.37 36.17 10.61
CA PHE A 521 -12.02 34.93 10.23
C PHE A 521 -10.99 33.83 9.92
N LEU A 522 -11.32 32.60 10.30
CA LEU A 522 -10.60 31.40 9.88
C LEU A 522 -11.44 30.60 8.90
N LEU A 523 -10.78 29.97 7.93
CA LEU A 523 -11.39 29.09 6.97
C LEU A 523 -10.88 27.66 7.11
N THR A 524 -11.80 26.71 7.26
CA THR A 524 -11.49 25.27 7.26
C THR A 524 -12.37 24.53 6.26
N ASP A 525 -11.86 23.45 5.67
CA ASP A 525 -12.62 22.61 4.75
C ASP A 525 -13.16 21.39 5.51
N GLU A 526 -14.48 21.30 5.61
CA GLU A 526 -15.18 20.37 6.49
C GLU A 526 -16.13 19.44 5.73
N ASP A 527 -16.35 18.25 6.27
CA ASP A 527 -17.28 17.29 5.69
C ASP A 527 -18.72 17.82 5.69
N ILE A 528 -19.41 17.68 4.56
CA ILE A 528 -20.77 18.19 4.37
C ILE A 528 -21.76 17.52 5.34
N GLN A 529 -21.63 16.21 5.58
CA GLN A 529 -22.54 15.49 6.47
C GLN A 529 -22.31 15.92 7.91
N LEU A 530 -21.05 16.08 8.32
CA LEU A 530 -20.67 16.54 9.65
C LEU A 530 -21.17 17.96 9.94
N VAL A 531 -20.95 18.91 9.04
CA VAL A 531 -21.47 20.28 9.19
C VAL A 531 -22.99 20.28 9.17
N GLY A 532 -23.62 19.47 8.32
CA GLY A 532 -25.07 19.32 8.28
C GLY A 532 -25.67 18.77 9.58
N ALA A 533 -24.96 17.87 10.26
CA ALA A 533 -25.36 17.33 11.56
C ALA A 533 -25.14 18.34 12.70
N ALA A 534 -24.04 19.09 12.68
CA ALA A 534 -23.70 20.09 13.69
C ALA A 534 -24.57 21.36 13.59
N PHE A 535 -24.77 21.87 12.37
CA PHE A 535 -25.44 23.14 12.08
C PHE A 535 -26.52 22.97 11.00
N PRO A 536 -27.62 22.24 11.31
CA PRO A 536 -28.64 21.89 10.32
C PRO A 536 -29.38 23.12 9.76
N LYS A 537 -29.62 24.15 10.57
CA LYS A 537 -30.33 25.37 10.14
C LYS A 537 -29.50 26.19 9.16
N GLU A 538 -28.23 26.40 9.48
CA GLU A 538 -27.27 27.14 8.68
C GLU A 538 -26.97 26.40 7.37
N THR A 539 -26.87 25.07 7.43
CA THR A 539 -26.73 24.21 6.25
C THR A 539 -27.95 24.29 5.34
N ALA A 540 -29.17 24.23 5.90
CA ALA A 540 -30.40 24.37 5.11
C ALA A 540 -30.49 25.76 4.45
N ARG A 541 -30.16 26.83 5.18
CA ARG A 541 -30.10 28.20 4.64
C ARG A 541 -29.11 28.30 3.48
N PHE A 542 -27.89 27.77 3.66
CA PHE A 542 -26.87 27.77 2.61
C PHE A 542 -27.32 26.99 1.36
N GLN A 543 -27.91 25.81 1.53
CA GLN A 543 -28.42 25.00 0.42
C GLN A 543 -29.54 25.71 -0.35
N GLU A 544 -30.44 26.39 0.35
CA GLU A 544 -31.51 27.17 -0.29
C GLU A 544 -30.95 28.37 -1.06
N GLU A 545 -29.98 29.09 -0.50
CA GLU A 545 -29.28 30.16 -1.21
C GLU A 545 -28.57 29.67 -2.48
N GLN A 546 -27.95 28.48 -2.45
CA GLN A 546 -27.36 27.86 -3.64
C GLN A 546 -28.42 27.51 -4.68
N ARG A 547 -29.55 26.90 -4.29
CA ARG A 547 -30.67 26.59 -5.19
C ARG A 547 -31.23 27.85 -5.86
N LEU A 548 -31.40 28.94 -5.11
CA LEU A 548 -31.87 30.22 -5.63
C LEU A 548 -30.86 30.85 -6.61
N LYS A 549 -29.54 30.78 -6.31
CA LYS A 549 -28.47 31.22 -7.22
C LYS A 549 -28.47 30.41 -8.52
N GLU A 550 -28.61 29.09 -8.43
CA GLU A 550 -28.71 28.21 -9.60
C GLU A 550 -29.96 28.51 -10.44
N ALA A 551 -31.13 28.68 -9.82
CA ALA A 551 -32.37 29.04 -10.51
C ALA A 551 -32.27 30.40 -11.22
N ARG A 552 -31.64 31.40 -10.58
CA ARG A 552 -31.33 32.70 -11.20
C ARG A 552 -30.38 32.56 -12.40
N SER A 553 -29.38 31.68 -12.31
CA SER A 553 -28.45 31.43 -13.42
C SER A 553 -29.12 30.71 -14.60
N ARG A 554 -30.01 29.74 -14.34
CA ARG A 554 -30.76 29.00 -15.37
C ARG A 554 -31.75 29.92 -16.09
N SER A 555 -32.46 30.79 -15.37
CA SER A 555 -33.38 31.77 -15.96
C SER A 555 -32.67 32.85 -16.77
N ARG A 556 -31.43 33.25 -16.40
CA ARG A 556 -30.59 34.12 -17.24
C ARG A 556 -30.18 33.42 -18.54
N LYS A 557 -29.71 32.16 -18.46
CA LYS A 557 -29.34 31.37 -19.65
C LYS A 557 -30.51 31.15 -20.61
N SER A 558 -31.73 30.89 -20.10
CA SER A 558 -32.92 30.74 -20.95
C SER A 558 -33.38 32.06 -21.58
N LYS A 559 -33.29 33.19 -20.86
CA LYS A 559 -33.58 34.51 -21.45
C LYS A 559 -32.58 34.90 -22.53
N THR A 560 -31.30 34.54 -22.38
CA THR A 560 -30.30 34.77 -23.42
C THR A 560 -30.54 33.91 -24.66
N SER A 561 -30.97 32.64 -24.51
CA SER A 561 -31.30 31.80 -25.68
C SER A 561 -32.58 32.20 -26.41
N LEU A 562 -33.52 32.86 -25.73
CA LEU A 562 -34.76 33.40 -26.33
C LEU A 562 -34.57 34.78 -26.98
N ALA A 563 -33.56 35.55 -26.57
CA ALA A 563 -33.26 36.85 -27.17
C ALA A 563 -32.47 36.72 -28.49
N ASP A 564 -31.81 35.58 -28.72
CA ASP A 564 -31.02 35.31 -29.93
C ASP A 564 -31.85 34.66 -31.07
N SER A 565 -33.14 34.40 -30.86
CA SER A 565 -34.01 33.73 -31.85
C SER A 565 -34.94 34.70 -32.62
N GLY A 566 -34.54 35.97 -32.76
CA GLY A 566 -35.41 37.05 -33.24
C GLY A 566 -34.78 37.97 -34.30
N CYS A 567 -34.09 37.43 -35.31
CA CYS A 567 -33.84 38.17 -36.56
C CYS A 567 -33.52 37.18 -37.70
N GLU A 568 -34.54 36.76 -38.43
CA GLU A 568 -34.35 36.04 -39.69
C GLU A 568 -33.99 37.01 -40.80
N THR A 569 -32.76 36.95 -41.30
CA THR A 569 -32.47 37.25 -42.72
C THR A 569 -31.51 36.19 -43.27
N PRO A 570 -31.76 35.67 -44.49
CA PRO A 570 -31.13 34.44 -44.95
C PRO A 570 -29.79 34.72 -45.64
N LYS A 571 -28.73 33.99 -45.28
CA LYS A 571 -27.57 33.70 -46.17
C LYS A 571 -26.54 32.76 -45.53
N GLY A 572 -26.37 31.58 -46.13
CA GLY A 572 -25.10 30.85 -46.21
C GLY A 572 -24.80 29.80 -45.14
N PRO A 573 -24.52 28.53 -45.49
CA PRO A 573 -24.39 27.44 -44.52
C PRO A 573 -22.96 27.37 -43.94
N ARG A 574 -22.81 27.43 -42.61
CA ARG A 574 -21.64 26.91 -41.89
C ARG A 574 -22.03 26.32 -40.52
N PRO A 575 -21.30 25.29 -40.05
CA PRO A 575 -21.86 24.22 -39.23
C PRO A 575 -21.76 24.45 -37.72
N SER A 576 -22.64 23.76 -37.00
CA SER A 576 -22.81 23.74 -35.54
C SER A 576 -21.51 23.67 -34.73
N GLY A 577 -21.25 24.68 -33.93
CA GLY A 577 -20.26 24.64 -32.86
C GLY A 577 -20.81 23.92 -31.64
N VAL A 578 -20.58 22.61 -31.57
CA VAL A 578 -20.71 21.83 -30.33
C VAL A 578 -19.55 22.22 -29.43
N GLN A 579 -19.85 22.77 -28.25
CA GLN A 579 -18.86 23.00 -27.21
C GLN A 579 -18.47 21.65 -26.60
N LEU A 580 -17.39 21.09 -27.12
CA LEU A 580 -16.81 19.84 -26.63
C LEU A 580 -16.09 20.08 -25.30
N SER A 581 -16.10 19.08 -24.41
CA SER A 581 -15.47 19.14 -23.10
C SER A 581 -13.97 19.42 -23.22
N ILE A 582 -13.40 20.16 -22.26
CA ILE A 582 -11.98 20.58 -22.22
C ILE A 582 -10.96 19.43 -22.31
N THR A 583 -11.41 18.18 -22.17
CA THR A 583 -10.63 16.96 -22.44
C THR A 583 -10.29 16.74 -23.92
N GLU A 584 -10.98 17.36 -24.86
CA GLU A 584 -10.68 17.24 -26.30
C GLU A 584 -9.62 18.24 -26.80
N PHE A 585 -9.15 19.16 -25.95
CA PHE A 585 -8.19 20.20 -26.33
C PHE A 585 -6.71 19.79 -26.27
N TYR A 586 -6.39 18.60 -25.75
CA TYR A 586 -5.02 18.07 -25.73
C TYR A 586 -4.88 16.86 -26.68
N ARG A 587 -4.46 17.14 -27.92
CA ARG A 587 -3.96 16.12 -28.85
C ARG A 587 -2.44 16.10 -28.76
N SER A 588 -1.89 15.12 -28.05
CA SER A 588 -0.44 14.86 -28.06
C SER A 588 0.01 14.48 -29.47
N LYS A 589 0.77 15.37 -30.12
CA LYS A 589 1.55 15.10 -31.34
C LYS A 589 2.95 14.59 -30.95
N LYS A 590 3.23 13.33 -31.27
CA LYS A 590 4.55 12.74 -31.62
C LYS A 590 4.35 11.22 -31.67
N GLY A 591 4.55 10.47 -32.75
CA GLY A 591 4.87 10.73 -34.15
C GLY A 591 4.82 9.35 -34.83
N GLN A 592 4.09 9.21 -35.93
CA GLN A 592 4.14 8.06 -36.81
C GLN A 592 4.69 8.58 -38.14
N ASP A 593 5.92 8.20 -38.48
CA ASP A 593 6.45 8.32 -39.83
C ASP A 593 6.78 6.92 -40.36
N MET A 594 5.94 6.50 -41.31
CA MET A 594 6.28 5.97 -42.64
C MET A 594 7.32 4.84 -42.76
N GLU A 595 6.80 3.68 -43.17
CA GLU A 595 7.48 2.70 -44.02
C GLU A 595 8.03 3.35 -45.31
N SER A 596 9.29 3.05 -45.66
CA SER A 596 9.71 2.58 -47.00
C SER A 596 11.25 2.48 -47.05
N GLY A 597 11.73 1.42 -47.70
CA GLY A 597 13.06 0.88 -47.49
C GLY A 597 14.20 1.48 -48.31
N LYS A 598 15.43 1.05 -47.97
CA LYS A 598 16.49 0.68 -48.92
C LYS A 598 17.72 0.10 -48.21
N LYS A 599 18.20 -1.02 -48.74
CA LYS A 599 19.50 -1.67 -48.50
C LYS A 599 20.68 -0.76 -48.88
N LYS A 600 21.80 -0.86 -48.14
CA LYS A 600 23.23 -0.87 -48.57
C LYS A 600 24.12 -0.95 -47.29
N GLN A 601 24.70 -2.10 -46.97
CA GLN A 601 26.06 -2.60 -47.28
C GLN A 601 27.26 -1.76 -46.78
N ALA A 602 28.02 -2.43 -45.89
CA ALA A 602 29.48 -2.54 -45.75
C ALA A 602 30.35 -1.35 -45.28
N GLY A 603 31.22 -1.65 -44.30
CA GLY A 603 32.35 -0.82 -43.86
C GLY A 603 32.97 -1.34 -42.55
N GLU A 604 34.00 -2.18 -42.67
CA GLU A 604 34.79 -2.80 -41.59
C GLU A 604 35.81 -1.83 -40.95
N GLY A 605 36.24 -2.14 -39.71
CA GLY A 605 37.36 -1.49 -39.03
C GLY A 605 37.84 -2.26 -37.79
N HIS A 606 38.92 -3.04 -37.96
CA HIS A 606 39.81 -3.71 -36.98
C HIS A 606 40.41 -2.73 -35.93
N ALA A 607 41.02 -3.05 -34.77
CA ALA A 607 41.78 -4.21 -34.27
C ALA A 607 42.03 -4.13 -32.73
N ALA A 608 42.27 -5.29 -32.08
CA ALA A 608 43.35 -5.67 -31.11
C ALA A 608 43.63 -4.81 -29.82
N ALA A 609 44.08 -5.31 -28.65
CA ALA A 609 44.41 -6.62 -28.07
C ALA A 609 44.87 -6.48 -26.58
N ARG A 610 44.67 -7.57 -25.79
CA ARG A 610 45.51 -8.17 -24.71
C ARG A 610 45.80 -7.48 -23.35
N ASP A 611 45.20 -8.07 -22.30
CA ASP A 611 45.78 -8.87 -21.19
C ASP A 611 46.94 -8.36 -20.29
N GLY A 612 46.83 -8.57 -18.97
CA GLY A 612 47.88 -8.30 -17.98
C GLY A 612 47.41 -8.39 -16.51
N SER A 613 47.85 -9.44 -15.80
CA SER A 613 47.51 -9.80 -14.40
C SER A 613 48.67 -9.54 -13.41
N ARG A 614 48.32 -9.27 -12.13
CA ARG A 614 48.95 -9.74 -10.85
C ARG A 614 49.39 -8.67 -9.81
N LYS A 615 48.88 -8.87 -8.57
CA LYS A 615 49.53 -8.89 -7.21
C LYS A 615 50.41 -7.69 -6.79
N SER A 616 50.59 -7.27 -5.53
CA SER A 616 50.08 -7.52 -4.15
C SER A 616 50.99 -6.67 -3.23
N SER A 617 50.51 -6.04 -2.15
CA SER A 617 51.22 -5.96 -0.84
C SER A 617 50.56 -4.98 0.16
N ASP A 618 50.28 -5.52 1.35
CA ASP A 618 50.26 -4.98 2.72
C ASP A 618 50.38 -3.46 2.98
N ARG A 619 49.51 -2.95 3.88
CA ARG A 619 49.86 -2.53 5.25
C ARG A 619 48.71 -1.81 5.97
N ASP A 620 48.25 -2.44 7.06
CA ASP A 620 48.06 -1.89 8.41
C ASP A 620 47.33 -0.55 8.68
N LEU A 621 46.27 -0.70 9.52
CA LEU A 621 45.93 0.13 10.70
C LEU A 621 45.43 1.58 10.46
N ASN A 622 44.11 1.77 10.33
CA ASN A 622 43.33 2.54 11.31
C ASN A 622 41.82 2.51 11.01
N ASN A 623 41.03 2.47 12.08
CA ASN A 623 39.59 2.25 12.14
C ASN A 623 38.78 3.35 11.40
N LYS A 624 38.53 3.21 10.08
CA LYS A 624 37.72 4.15 9.26
C LYS A 624 37.20 3.59 7.91
N SER A 625 37.22 2.28 7.67
CA SER A 625 37.14 1.71 6.32
C SER A 625 35.82 1.04 5.92
N LEU A 626 34.66 1.69 6.11
CA LEU A 626 33.48 1.33 5.33
C LEU A 626 33.51 2.12 4.00
N PRO A 627 33.51 1.45 2.82
CA PRO A 627 33.39 2.10 1.53
C PRO A 627 32.18 3.04 1.50
N LYS A 628 32.23 4.16 0.77
CA LYS A 628 31.11 5.12 0.66
C LYS A 628 29.80 4.45 0.25
N SER A 629 29.83 3.38 -0.56
CA SER A 629 28.67 2.60 -0.96
C SER A 629 28.05 1.79 0.19
N VAL A 630 28.87 1.27 1.10
CA VAL A 630 28.44 0.55 2.31
C VAL A 630 27.98 1.54 3.38
N ARG A 631 28.69 2.67 3.53
CA ARG A 631 28.29 3.77 4.41
C ARG A 631 26.96 4.39 3.97
N ARG A 632 26.74 4.50 2.66
CA ARG A 632 25.44 4.87 2.08
C ARG A 632 24.40 3.82 2.44
N ARG A 633 24.61 2.53 2.13
CA ARG A 633 23.64 1.45 2.45
C ARG A 633 23.29 1.36 3.94
N LEU A 634 24.25 1.53 4.84
CA LEU A 634 24.03 1.50 6.30
C LEU A 634 23.29 2.74 6.83
N LEU A 635 23.23 3.83 6.07
CA LEU A 635 22.40 5.00 6.38
C LEU A 635 20.98 4.86 5.81
N PHE A 636 20.67 3.79 5.08
CA PHE A 636 19.43 3.64 4.31
C PHE A 636 18.41 2.62 4.82
N ASP A 637 18.57 2.11 6.04
CA ASP A 637 17.57 1.23 6.67
C ASP A 637 17.11 1.81 8.01
N CYS A 638 16.23 2.83 7.94
CA CYS A 638 15.30 3.17 9.01
C CYS A 638 13.96 2.51 8.74
#